data_AF-A0A9P4HKL0-F1
#
_entry.id   AF-A0A9P4HKL0-F1
#
_cell.length_a   1.000
_cell.length_b   1.000
_cell.length_c   1.000
_cell.angle_alpha   90.00
_cell.angle_beta   90.00
_cell.angle_gamma   90.00
#
_symmetry.space_group_name_H-M   'P 1'
#
loop_
_entity.id
_entity.type
_entity.pdbx_description
1 polymer ?
#
loop_
_entity_poly.entity_id
_entity_poly.type
_entity_poly.pdbx_seq_one_letter_code
_entity_poly.pdbx_strand_id
1 'polypeptide(L)'
;MLSAVASDPERLMMALERTEALDKRTVWHLFEEGQHPGRSLFPRECLPAAGWQSRLLQEQSLREAAFLNGMVKSLTRRDALPDEVLAWMLEELPLCPRDDLANAYVDVLESCPEQMRSLLDLGRIQSLFTQLRAKKELLDIAAEPQPNQKMRKDTSRRQPPRLRWLVDLLGRLASSLSSDVRDYALAVLIRISPDDSIQDNAGLRHVITSTIGALMNSIPISDAESTLERTASQLYTWARDPILQFRTFSCLPAYNPRQCTFRRHLALAFFLGSAKALSIPFTSPDLLDAVLHRLETSSDFVFTHGTDYARVSALFNLLDTAIDAGFSDRSFAEAADQAVARKAEEEFNEGVDDLAGAVRRVMSQIRGSGIESLPKSEAKSVMERLAYRLEAAVRTKEKSGRSVFDSAVMEGEKEALSRWLGIGGAKDPAGL
;
A
#
# COMPACT_ATOMS: atom_id res chain seq x y z
N MET A 1 -11.33 -26.71 -45.85
CA MET A 1 -11.35 -25.23 -45.70
C MET A 1 -11.91 -24.89 -44.33
N LEU A 2 -11.05 -24.92 -43.31
CA LEU A 2 -11.37 -24.46 -41.95
C LEU A 2 -11.02 -22.97 -41.89
N SER A 3 -12.01 -22.08 -41.94
CA SER A 3 -11.77 -20.65 -41.71
C SER A 3 -11.74 -20.41 -40.20
N ALA A 4 -10.55 -20.16 -39.68
CA ALA A 4 -10.36 -19.54 -38.38
C ALA A 4 -11.07 -18.17 -38.38
N VAL A 5 -12.11 -18.03 -37.57
CA VAL A 5 -12.68 -16.73 -37.23
C VAL A 5 -11.72 -16.06 -36.27
N ALA A 6 -10.76 -15.31 -36.80
CA ALA A 6 -10.00 -14.36 -36.03
C ALA A 6 -10.99 -13.27 -35.57
N SER A 7 -11.39 -13.32 -34.30
CA SER A 7 -12.17 -12.25 -33.68
C SER A 7 -11.32 -10.98 -33.65
N ASP A 8 -11.83 -9.94 -34.31
CA ASP A 8 -11.25 -8.61 -34.39
C ASP A 8 -10.97 -8.04 -32.98
N PRO A 9 -9.72 -7.66 -32.65
CA PRO A 9 -9.33 -7.20 -31.31
C PRO A 9 -10.16 -6.00 -30.82
N GLU A 10 -10.64 -5.13 -31.71
CA GLU A 10 -11.50 -4.00 -31.34
C GLU A 10 -12.89 -4.45 -30.92
N ARG A 11 -13.46 -5.46 -31.61
CA ARG A 11 -14.76 -6.02 -31.24
C ARG A 11 -14.69 -6.79 -29.93
N LEU A 12 -13.56 -7.45 -29.67
CA LEU A 12 -13.27 -8.10 -28.39
C LEU A 12 -13.14 -7.07 -27.27
N MET A 13 -12.42 -5.97 -27.49
CA MET A 13 -12.29 -4.89 -26.51
C MET A 13 -13.65 -4.27 -26.17
N MET A 14 -14.47 -3.98 -27.19
CA MET A 14 -15.82 -3.45 -26.97
C MET A 14 -16.76 -4.44 -26.28
N ALA A 15 -16.59 -5.76 -26.51
CA ALA A 15 -17.36 -6.78 -25.80
C ALA A 15 -16.93 -6.86 -24.32
N LEU A 16 -15.62 -6.78 -24.05
CA LEU A 16 -15.03 -6.74 -22.72
C LEU A 16 -15.51 -5.52 -21.94
N GLU A 17 -15.44 -4.32 -22.52
CA GLU A 17 -15.90 -3.08 -21.92
C GLU A 17 -17.39 -3.11 -21.57
N ARG A 18 -18.23 -3.74 -22.41
CA ARG A 18 -19.66 -3.92 -22.13
C ARG A 18 -19.91 -4.87 -20.95
N THR A 19 -19.15 -5.95 -20.84
CA THR A 19 -19.23 -6.85 -19.69
C THR A 19 -18.70 -6.23 -18.40
N GLU A 20 -17.63 -5.43 -18.47
CA GLU A 20 -17.04 -4.74 -17.32
C GLU A 20 -17.85 -3.53 -16.84
N ALA A 21 -18.58 -2.86 -17.74
CA ALA A 21 -19.42 -1.72 -17.38
C ALA A 21 -20.60 -2.12 -16.46
N LEU A 22 -21.03 -3.39 -16.51
CA LEU A 22 -22.08 -3.94 -15.67
C LEU A 22 -21.57 -4.48 -14.33
N ASP A 23 -20.25 -4.57 -14.16
CA ASP A 23 -19.64 -5.11 -12.95
C ASP A 23 -19.76 -4.14 -11.78
N LYS A 24 -20.16 -4.67 -10.62
CA LYS A 24 -20.34 -3.89 -9.39
C LYS A 24 -19.05 -3.94 -8.58
N ARG A 25 -18.46 -2.78 -8.34
CA ARG A 25 -17.28 -2.63 -7.50
C ARG A 25 -17.66 -2.21 -6.10
N THR A 26 -16.99 -2.83 -5.13
CA THR A 26 -16.98 -2.38 -3.74
C THR A 26 -16.03 -1.19 -3.62
N VAL A 27 -16.56 -0.02 -3.25
CA VAL A 27 -15.84 1.26 -3.27
C VAL A 27 -16.14 2.09 -2.03
N TRP A 28 -15.18 2.91 -1.61
CA TRP A 28 -15.39 3.92 -0.60
C TRP A 28 -15.54 5.31 -1.22
N HIS A 29 -16.48 6.06 -0.66
CA HIS A 29 -16.66 7.49 -0.91
C HIS A 29 -16.81 8.19 0.42
N LEU A 30 -15.72 8.79 0.88
CA LEU A 30 -15.53 9.32 2.22
C LEU A 30 -15.75 10.83 2.28
N PHE A 31 -16.03 11.45 1.13
CA PHE A 31 -16.38 12.85 0.99
C PHE A 31 -17.79 13.05 0.44
N GLU A 32 -18.48 14.06 0.95
CA GLU A 32 -19.78 14.48 0.46
C GLU A 32 -19.67 15.49 -0.69
N GLU A 33 -20.55 15.35 -1.67
CA GLU A 33 -20.73 16.36 -2.72
C GLU A 33 -21.58 17.54 -2.16
N GLY A 34 -21.29 18.77 -2.58
CA GLY A 34 -22.06 19.95 -2.14
C GLY A 34 -21.28 21.25 -2.20
N GLN A 35 -21.92 22.34 -1.75
CA GLN A 35 -21.27 23.64 -1.61
C GLN A 35 -20.35 23.66 -0.38
N HIS A 36 -19.20 24.30 -0.52
CA HIS A 36 -18.27 24.55 0.59
C HIS A 36 -18.84 25.59 1.56
N PRO A 37 -18.45 25.54 2.85
CA PRO A 37 -18.78 26.60 3.79
C PRO A 37 -18.21 27.94 3.31
N GLY A 38 -18.80 29.04 3.80
CA GLY A 38 -18.32 30.39 3.52
C GLY A 38 -16.91 30.62 4.08
N ARG A 39 -16.15 31.48 3.41
CA ARG A 39 -14.78 31.86 3.81
C ARG A 39 -14.78 32.85 4.97
N SER A 40 -13.81 32.72 5.87
CA SER A 40 -13.63 33.64 6.98
C SER A 40 -12.89 34.91 6.53
N LEU A 41 -13.24 36.05 7.13
CA LEU A 41 -12.56 37.31 6.84
C LEU A 41 -11.18 37.31 7.50
N PHE A 42 -10.21 37.94 6.83
CA PHE A 42 -8.86 38.07 7.36
C PHE A 42 -8.86 38.88 8.67
N PRO A 43 -8.19 38.41 9.75
CA PRO A 43 -8.24 39.02 11.08
C PRO A 43 -7.34 40.26 11.17
N ARG A 44 -7.76 41.36 10.53
CA ARG A 44 -7.00 42.63 10.49
C ARG A 44 -6.81 43.24 11.88
N GLU A 45 -7.77 43.04 12.76
CA GLU A 45 -7.80 43.64 14.09
C GLU A 45 -6.76 43.04 15.04
N CYS A 46 -6.28 41.84 14.76
CA CYS A 46 -5.25 41.15 15.54
C CYS A 46 -3.83 41.57 15.14
N LEU A 47 -3.67 42.39 14.09
CA LEU A 47 -2.36 42.86 13.67
C LEU A 47 -1.81 43.93 14.63
N PRO A 48 -0.50 43.92 14.94
CA PRO A 48 0.13 44.99 15.70
C PRO A 48 -0.12 46.37 15.07
N ALA A 49 -0.30 47.40 15.90
CA ALA A 49 -0.57 48.77 15.43
C ALA A 49 0.56 49.34 14.55
N ALA A 50 1.80 48.90 14.78
CA ALA A 50 2.99 49.29 14.02
C ALA A 50 3.82 48.05 13.67
N GLY A 51 4.54 48.10 12.55
CA GLY A 51 5.42 47.03 12.09
C GLY A 51 5.24 46.72 10.61
N TRP A 52 5.92 45.68 10.15
CA TRP A 52 5.76 45.19 8.77
C TRP A 52 4.40 44.50 8.59
N GLN A 53 3.86 43.90 9.65
CA GLN A 53 2.58 43.19 9.63
C GLN A 53 1.43 44.14 9.26
N SER A 54 1.32 45.30 9.91
CA SER A 54 0.28 46.28 9.58
C SER A 54 0.46 46.94 8.22
N ARG A 55 1.71 47.13 7.77
CA ARG A 55 2.00 47.73 6.46
C ARG A 55 1.72 46.77 5.29
N LEU A 56 2.02 45.49 5.45
CA LEU A 56 1.95 44.50 4.38
C LEU A 56 0.66 43.69 4.37
N LEU A 57 0.02 43.45 5.53
CA LEU A 57 -1.09 42.49 5.64
C LEU A 57 -2.48 43.13 5.71
N GLN A 58 -2.58 44.46 5.86
CA GLN A 58 -3.88 45.13 5.93
C GLN A 58 -4.64 45.12 4.59
N GLU A 59 -4.00 45.59 3.53
CA GLU A 59 -4.59 45.62 2.18
C GLU A 59 -4.50 44.25 1.52
N GLN A 60 -5.57 43.79 0.86
CA GLN A 60 -5.60 42.45 0.27
C GLN A 60 -4.56 42.26 -0.84
N SER A 61 -4.40 43.24 -1.73
CA SER A 61 -3.46 43.21 -2.86
C SER A 61 -2.00 43.08 -2.37
N LEU A 62 -1.60 43.94 -1.44
CA LEU A 62 -0.27 43.93 -0.80
C LEU A 62 -0.05 42.65 0.00
N ARG A 63 -1.07 42.19 0.73
CA ARG A 63 -1.01 40.96 1.50
C ARG A 63 -0.73 39.77 0.60
N GLU A 64 -1.52 39.59 -0.46
CA GLU A 64 -1.33 38.49 -1.41
C GLU A 64 0.06 38.56 -2.06
N ALA A 65 0.50 39.74 -2.49
CA ALA A 65 1.85 39.92 -3.05
C ALA A 65 2.95 39.55 -2.04
N ALA A 66 2.79 39.94 -0.77
CA ALA A 66 3.73 39.65 0.31
C ALA A 66 3.82 38.17 0.68
N PHE A 67 2.71 37.43 0.55
CA PHE A 67 2.74 35.97 0.66
C PHE A 67 3.46 35.34 -0.53
N LEU A 68 3.07 35.72 -1.75
CA LEU A 68 3.58 35.09 -2.98
C LEU A 68 5.07 35.34 -3.21
N ASN A 69 5.59 36.50 -2.83
CA ASN A 69 7.02 36.81 -2.95
C ASN A 69 7.86 36.31 -1.75
N GLY A 70 7.25 35.61 -0.79
CA GLY A 70 7.92 35.02 0.36
C GLY A 70 8.32 36.00 1.46
N MET A 71 7.97 37.29 1.37
CA MET A 71 8.31 38.27 2.41
C MET A 71 7.76 37.86 3.78
N VAL A 72 6.51 37.38 3.83
CA VAL A 72 5.90 36.96 5.11
C VAL A 72 6.70 35.80 5.72
N LYS A 73 7.04 34.78 4.94
CA LYS A 73 7.85 33.62 5.37
C LYS A 73 9.22 34.05 5.92
N SER A 74 9.85 35.03 5.29
CA SER A 74 11.15 35.53 5.74
C SER A 74 11.05 36.36 7.02
N LEU A 75 9.99 37.16 7.16
CA LEU A 75 9.82 38.08 8.28
C LEU A 75 9.26 37.40 9.54
N THR A 76 8.51 36.31 9.41
CA THR A 76 8.02 35.52 10.57
C THR A 76 9.14 34.95 11.44
N ARG A 77 10.34 34.78 10.88
CA ARG A 77 11.54 34.36 11.63
C ARG A 77 12.06 35.42 12.60
N ARG A 78 11.73 36.70 12.35
CA ARG A 78 12.12 37.83 13.20
C ARG A 78 11.02 38.17 14.19
N ASP A 79 9.81 38.34 13.68
CA ASP A 79 8.63 38.67 14.45
C ASP A 79 7.53 37.67 14.15
N ALA A 80 7.10 36.92 15.17
CA ALA A 80 6.02 35.95 15.02
C ALA A 80 4.73 36.62 14.52
N LEU A 81 3.95 35.88 13.73
CA LEU A 81 2.59 36.30 13.36
C LEU A 81 1.65 36.07 14.55
N PRO A 82 0.59 36.88 14.70
CA PRO A 82 -0.49 36.58 15.62
C PRO A 82 -1.09 35.20 15.33
N ASP A 83 -1.43 34.47 16.38
CA ASP A 83 -2.00 33.12 16.29
C ASP A 83 -3.31 33.12 15.49
N GLU A 84 -4.10 34.19 15.55
CA GLU A 84 -5.34 34.36 14.79
C GLU A 84 -5.08 34.41 13.27
N VAL A 85 -3.96 35.01 12.85
CA VAL A 85 -3.57 35.09 11.44
C VAL A 85 -3.16 33.71 10.93
N LEU A 86 -2.45 32.92 11.74
CA LEU A 86 -2.07 31.56 11.40
C LEU A 86 -3.29 30.62 11.40
N ALA A 87 -4.19 30.75 12.38
CA ALA A 87 -5.45 30.01 12.43
C ALA A 87 -6.34 30.32 11.22
N TRP A 88 -6.41 31.59 10.80
CA TRP A 88 -7.12 31.97 9.58
C TRP A 88 -6.51 31.32 8.32
N MET A 89 -5.18 31.26 8.21
CA MET A 89 -4.55 30.55 7.08
C MET A 89 -4.93 29.07 7.05
N LEU A 90 -4.94 28.40 8.21
CA LEU A 90 -5.34 26.99 8.31
C LEU A 90 -6.76 26.78 7.81
N GLU A 91 -7.71 27.63 8.23
CA GLU A 91 -9.12 27.58 7.80
C GLU A 91 -9.31 27.95 6.33
N GLU A 92 -8.42 28.77 5.77
CA GLU A 92 -8.46 29.13 4.36
C GLU A 92 -7.89 28.03 3.45
N LEU A 93 -7.00 27.15 3.91
CA LEU A 93 -6.39 26.11 3.06
C LEU A 93 -7.43 25.21 2.34
N PRO A 94 -8.47 24.68 3.02
CA PRO A 94 -9.54 23.92 2.36
C PRO A 94 -10.34 24.72 1.33
N LEU A 95 -10.38 26.04 1.46
CA LEU A 95 -11.29 26.93 0.71
C LEU A 95 -10.58 27.80 -0.33
N CYS A 96 -9.24 27.88 -0.28
CA CYS A 96 -8.46 28.80 -1.09
C CYS A 96 -8.61 28.47 -2.58
N PRO A 97 -9.09 29.40 -3.42
CA PRO A 97 -9.28 29.13 -4.85
C PRO A 97 -7.96 29.15 -5.63
N ARG A 98 -6.90 29.70 -5.05
CA ARG A 98 -5.63 29.98 -5.72
C ARG A 98 -4.54 29.07 -5.18
N ASP A 99 -3.99 28.25 -6.05
CA ASP A 99 -2.98 27.26 -5.68
C ASP A 99 -1.64 27.88 -5.28
N ASP A 100 -1.23 28.95 -5.96
CA ASP A 100 -0.04 29.73 -5.62
C ASP A 100 -0.13 30.34 -4.22
N LEU A 101 -1.30 30.87 -3.86
CA LEU A 101 -1.55 31.46 -2.55
C LEU A 101 -1.66 30.40 -1.44
N ALA A 102 -2.33 29.28 -1.71
CA ALA A 102 -2.38 28.16 -0.78
C ALA A 102 -0.98 27.59 -0.49
N ASN A 103 -0.13 27.45 -1.51
CA ASN A 103 1.26 27.06 -1.32
C ASN A 103 2.02 28.06 -0.43
N ALA A 104 1.85 29.37 -0.68
CA ALA A 104 2.48 30.40 0.12
C ALA A 104 2.03 30.37 1.60
N TYR A 105 0.76 30.04 1.86
CA TYR A 105 0.26 29.83 3.22
C TYR A 105 0.91 28.60 3.87
N VAL A 106 0.99 27.46 3.17
CA VAL A 106 1.69 26.27 3.67
C VAL A 106 3.13 26.60 4.02
N ASP A 107 3.85 27.33 3.16
CA ASP A 107 5.24 27.73 3.38
C ASP A 107 5.43 28.62 4.62
N VAL A 108 4.47 29.50 4.92
CA VAL A 108 4.48 30.35 6.11
C VAL A 108 4.18 29.54 7.37
N LEU A 109 3.16 28.68 7.32
CA LEU A 109 2.76 27.82 8.44
C LEU A 109 3.89 26.84 8.82
N GLU A 110 4.55 26.23 7.83
CA GLU A 110 5.73 25.39 8.01
C GLU A 110 6.88 26.12 8.72
N SER A 111 7.01 27.43 8.49
CA SER A 111 8.04 28.26 9.11
C SER A 111 7.76 28.62 10.57
N CYS A 112 6.60 28.23 11.12
CA CYS A 112 6.16 28.55 12.48
C CYS A 112 5.83 27.29 13.31
N PRO A 113 6.75 26.30 13.43
CA PRO A 113 6.44 24.98 13.99
C PRO A 113 5.94 24.99 15.44
N GLU A 114 6.47 25.88 16.30
CA GLU A 114 6.07 25.97 17.71
C GLU A 114 4.63 26.48 17.87
N GLN A 115 4.24 27.51 17.10
CA GLN A 115 2.86 27.99 17.06
C GLN A 115 1.92 26.98 16.40
N MET A 116 2.41 26.24 15.40
CA MET A 116 1.61 25.17 14.78
C MET A 116 1.32 24.04 15.75
N ARG A 117 2.25 23.72 16.65
CA ARG A 117 2.06 22.70 17.67
C ARG A 117 0.93 23.05 18.66
N SER A 118 0.72 24.33 18.97
CA SER A 118 -0.40 24.77 19.82
C SER A 118 -1.70 24.94 19.05
N LEU A 119 -1.63 25.39 17.79
CA LEU A 119 -2.82 25.67 16.96
C LEU A 119 -3.47 24.43 16.33
N LEU A 120 -2.68 23.40 16.04
CA LEU A 120 -3.17 22.13 15.50
C LEU A 120 -3.46 21.14 16.63
N ASP A 121 -4.68 21.21 17.15
CA ASP A 121 -5.26 20.16 18.01
C ASP A 121 -6.15 19.19 17.21
N LEU A 122 -6.64 18.15 17.88
CA LEU A 122 -7.53 17.15 17.27
C LEU A 122 -8.82 17.78 16.72
N GLY A 123 -9.44 18.70 17.46
CA GLY A 123 -10.67 19.36 17.06
C GLY A 123 -10.49 20.22 15.81
N ARG A 124 -9.33 20.87 15.69
CA ARG A 124 -8.95 21.68 14.54
C ARG A 124 -8.75 20.81 13.31
N ILE A 125 -7.99 19.72 13.40
CA ILE A 125 -7.83 18.78 12.27
C ILE A 125 -9.19 18.23 11.82
N GLN A 126 -10.03 17.81 12.76
CA GLN A 126 -11.40 17.35 12.46
C GLN A 126 -12.22 18.42 11.74
N SER A 127 -12.15 19.67 12.21
CA SER A 127 -12.83 20.81 11.57
C SER A 127 -12.34 21.03 10.14
N LEU A 128 -11.03 20.99 9.90
CA LEU A 128 -10.43 21.16 8.57
C LEU A 128 -10.88 20.07 7.59
N PHE A 129 -10.89 18.80 8.01
CA PHE A 129 -11.45 17.72 7.18
C PHE A 129 -12.96 17.87 6.99
N THR A 130 -13.70 18.34 7.99
CA THR A 130 -15.15 18.62 7.87
C THR A 130 -15.41 19.72 6.84
N GLN A 131 -14.58 20.76 6.76
CA GLN A 131 -14.66 21.81 5.73
C GLN A 131 -14.38 21.27 4.32
N LEU A 132 -13.52 20.25 4.23
CA LEU A 132 -13.31 19.44 3.02
C LEU A 132 -14.44 18.43 2.75
N ARG A 133 -15.52 18.46 3.54
CA ARG A 133 -16.72 17.60 3.42
C ARG A 133 -16.43 16.13 3.73
N ALA A 134 -15.45 15.84 4.58
CA ALA A 134 -15.24 14.50 5.12
C ALA A 134 -16.49 14.02 5.88
N LYS A 135 -16.92 12.79 5.59
CA LYS A 135 -18.00 12.14 6.33
C LYS A 135 -17.59 11.87 7.77
N LYS A 136 -18.57 11.85 8.68
CA LYS A 136 -18.33 11.53 10.10
C LYS A 136 -17.69 10.14 10.30
N GLU A 137 -18.05 9.17 9.45
CA GLU A 137 -17.47 7.81 9.45
C GLU A 137 -15.96 7.78 9.16
N LEU A 138 -15.44 8.80 8.43
CA LEU A 138 -14.01 8.95 8.23
C LEU A 138 -13.32 9.49 9.48
N LEU A 139 -13.96 10.48 10.12
CA LEU A 139 -13.39 11.24 11.24
C LEU A 139 -13.46 10.48 12.56
N ASP A 140 -14.47 9.62 12.71
CA ASP A 140 -14.60 8.70 13.83
C ASP A 140 -13.75 7.44 13.59
N ILE A 141 -12.59 7.38 14.26
CA ILE A 141 -11.67 6.26 14.15
C ILE A 141 -12.31 4.95 14.68
N ALA A 142 -13.30 5.03 15.57
CA ALA A 142 -13.98 3.83 16.05
C ALA A 142 -15.06 3.31 15.09
N ALA A 143 -15.53 4.15 14.15
CA ALA A 143 -16.59 3.78 13.22
C ALA A 143 -16.07 2.93 12.05
N GLU A 144 -16.85 1.92 11.69
CA GLU A 144 -16.67 1.12 10.46
C GLU A 144 -17.52 1.74 9.34
N PRO A 145 -16.92 2.29 8.27
CA PRO A 145 -17.64 2.91 7.17
C PRO A 145 -18.27 1.83 6.31
N GLN A 146 -19.50 2.08 5.88
CA GLN A 146 -20.21 1.15 5.01
C GLN A 146 -19.67 1.28 3.58
N PRO A 147 -19.12 0.21 2.99
CA PRO A 147 -18.69 0.26 1.61
C PRO A 147 -19.89 0.39 0.68
N ASN A 148 -19.74 1.16 -0.39
CA ASN A 148 -20.77 1.28 -1.40
C ASN A 148 -20.54 0.25 -2.51
N GLN A 149 -21.62 -0.38 -2.98
CA GLN A 149 -21.57 -1.13 -4.23
C GLN A 149 -22.01 -0.22 -5.38
N LYS A 150 -21.13 0.03 -6.34
CA LYS A 150 -21.43 0.87 -7.50
C LYS A 150 -21.00 0.22 -8.79
N MET A 151 -21.71 0.55 -9.88
CA MET A 151 -21.23 0.22 -11.21
C MET A 151 -19.92 0.96 -11.48
N ARG A 152 -18.99 0.33 -12.20
CA ARG A 152 -17.67 0.90 -12.51
C ARG A 152 -17.73 2.30 -13.16
N LYS A 153 -18.75 2.59 -13.97
CA LYS A 153 -18.95 3.91 -14.60
C LYS A 153 -19.35 5.03 -13.61
N ASP A 154 -19.89 4.66 -12.45
CA ASP A 154 -20.44 5.57 -11.44
C ASP A 154 -19.48 5.77 -10.24
N THR A 155 -18.26 5.22 -10.32
CA THR A 155 -17.24 5.33 -9.26
C THR A 155 -16.48 6.64 -9.32
N SER A 156 -16.34 7.25 -10.50
CA SER A 156 -15.60 8.50 -10.64
C SER A 156 -16.37 9.65 -10.02
N ARG A 157 -15.79 10.26 -8.97
CA ARG A 157 -16.34 11.43 -8.29
C ARG A 157 -15.37 12.59 -8.37
N ARG A 158 -15.91 13.81 -8.29
CA ARG A 158 -15.09 15.00 -8.14
C ARG A 158 -14.30 14.90 -6.84
N GLN A 159 -13.00 15.06 -6.94
CA GLN A 159 -12.10 15.11 -5.79
C GLN A 159 -12.51 16.25 -4.85
N PRO A 160 -12.27 16.10 -3.54
CA PRO A 160 -12.35 17.22 -2.62
C PRO A 160 -11.31 18.24 -3.08
N PRO A 161 -11.72 19.42 -3.59
CA PRO A 161 -10.76 20.42 -3.99
C PRO A 161 -9.92 20.76 -2.76
N ARG A 162 -8.61 20.99 -2.96
CA ARG A 162 -7.68 21.49 -1.94
C ARG A 162 -7.30 20.52 -0.81
N LEU A 163 -7.79 19.28 -0.79
CA LEU A 163 -7.29 18.25 0.14
C LEU A 163 -5.76 18.17 0.11
N ARG A 164 -5.15 18.29 -1.07
CA ARG A 164 -3.70 18.26 -1.25
C ARG A 164 -2.94 19.23 -0.33
N TRP A 165 -3.48 20.42 -0.07
CA TRP A 165 -2.78 21.45 0.69
C TRP A 165 -2.76 21.17 2.18
N LEU A 166 -3.89 20.66 2.70
CA LEU A 166 -3.94 20.18 4.08
C LEU A 166 -3.00 18.99 4.27
N VAL A 167 -3.00 18.04 3.33
CA VAL A 167 -2.15 16.84 3.40
C VAL A 167 -0.66 17.22 3.28
N ASP A 168 -0.30 18.14 2.38
CA ASP A 168 1.07 18.64 2.23
C ASP A 168 1.54 19.33 3.51
N LEU A 169 0.71 20.20 4.10
CA LEU A 169 1.01 20.85 5.38
C LEU A 169 1.27 19.83 6.50
N LEU A 170 0.40 18.82 6.65
CA LEU A 170 0.57 17.78 7.66
C LEU A 170 1.87 16.99 7.46
N GLY A 171 2.27 16.77 6.21
CA GLY A 171 3.53 16.10 5.88
C GLY A 171 4.75 16.93 6.29
N ARG A 172 4.73 18.23 5.97
CA ARG A 172 5.81 19.16 6.33
C ARG A 172 5.92 19.38 7.84
N LEU A 173 4.79 19.39 8.54
CA LEU A 173 4.75 19.56 10.00
C LEU A 173 4.89 18.25 10.78
N ALA A 174 5.09 17.10 10.14
CA ALA A 174 5.02 15.79 10.80
C ALA A 174 5.86 15.67 12.08
N SER A 175 7.07 16.23 12.11
CA SER A 175 7.95 16.23 13.29
C SER A 175 7.55 17.22 14.39
N SER A 176 6.71 18.20 14.08
CA SER A 176 6.29 19.26 15.00
C SER A 176 4.90 19.02 15.60
N LEU A 177 4.13 18.08 15.04
CA LEU A 177 2.83 17.70 15.59
C LEU A 177 2.96 17.02 16.96
N SER A 178 1.97 17.23 17.82
CA SER A 178 1.83 16.42 19.04
C SER A 178 1.51 14.96 18.67
N SER A 179 1.77 14.02 19.60
CA SER A 179 1.58 12.60 19.32
C SER A 179 0.14 12.27 18.95
N ASP A 180 -0.83 12.76 19.72
CA ASP A 180 -2.25 12.48 19.48
C ASP A 180 -2.71 12.97 18.10
N VAL A 181 -2.25 14.17 17.73
CA VAL A 181 -2.58 14.83 16.47
C VAL A 181 -1.95 14.10 15.30
N ARG A 182 -0.68 13.71 15.42
CA ARG A 182 0.03 12.91 14.42
C ARG A 182 -0.64 11.55 14.20
N ASP A 183 -0.98 10.86 15.27
CA ASP A 183 -1.58 9.53 15.20
C ASP A 183 -2.99 9.58 14.60
N TYR A 184 -3.76 10.61 14.96
CA TYR A 184 -5.06 10.87 14.35
C TYR A 184 -4.94 11.18 12.86
N ALA A 185 -4.03 12.08 12.46
CA ALA A 185 -3.78 12.40 11.06
C ALA A 185 -3.32 11.17 10.27
N LEU A 186 -2.43 10.35 10.84
CA LEU A 186 -1.98 9.10 10.22
C LEU A 186 -3.16 8.16 9.95
N ALA A 187 -4.00 7.92 10.96
CA ALA A 187 -5.16 7.05 10.84
C ALA A 187 -6.16 7.57 9.78
N VAL A 188 -6.47 8.88 9.80
CA VAL A 188 -7.37 9.50 8.81
C VAL A 188 -6.78 9.36 7.41
N LEU A 189 -5.52 9.73 7.19
CA LEU A 189 -4.89 9.70 5.86
C LEU A 189 -4.84 8.29 5.27
N ILE A 190 -4.57 7.26 6.08
CA ILE A 190 -4.62 5.87 5.61
C ILE A 190 -6.05 5.50 5.19
N ARG A 191 -7.07 5.91 5.95
CA ARG A 191 -8.48 5.62 5.65
C ARG A 191 -8.99 6.31 4.39
N ILE A 192 -8.56 7.53 4.10
CA ILE A 192 -8.94 8.21 2.85
C ILE A 192 -8.20 7.69 1.65
N SER A 193 -6.97 7.18 1.81
CA SER A 193 -6.16 6.73 0.68
C SER A 193 -6.85 5.74 -0.29
N PRO A 194 -7.64 4.73 0.14
CA PRO A 194 -8.37 3.83 -0.77
C PRO A 194 -9.63 4.43 -1.42
N ASP A 195 -10.01 5.68 -1.13
CA ASP A 195 -11.15 6.34 -1.78
C ASP A 195 -10.93 6.44 -3.29
N ASP A 196 -11.93 6.06 -4.08
CA ASP A 196 -11.82 6.03 -5.53
C ASP A 196 -11.51 7.41 -6.14
N SER A 197 -12.04 8.49 -5.56
CA SER A 197 -11.75 9.85 -6.03
C SER A 197 -10.28 10.24 -5.85
N ILE A 198 -9.62 9.65 -4.84
CA ILE A 198 -8.19 9.80 -4.61
C ILE A 198 -7.41 8.88 -5.55
N GLN A 199 -7.86 7.63 -5.72
CA GLN A 199 -7.19 6.65 -6.58
C GLN A 199 -7.05 7.13 -8.05
N ASP A 200 -8.02 7.90 -8.52
CA ASP A 200 -8.02 8.51 -9.86
C ASP A 200 -7.01 9.68 -10.03
N ASN A 201 -6.40 10.19 -8.94
CA ASN A 201 -5.41 11.28 -8.99
C ASN A 201 -4.02 10.85 -8.52
N ALA A 202 -3.13 10.60 -9.48
CA ALA A 202 -1.74 10.23 -9.19
C ALA A 202 -0.99 11.26 -8.32
N GLY A 203 -1.20 12.55 -8.53
CA GLY A 203 -0.55 13.61 -7.76
C GLY A 203 -1.02 13.64 -6.30
N LEU A 204 -2.32 13.58 -6.07
CA LEU A 204 -2.90 13.54 -4.73
C LEU A 204 -2.52 12.26 -3.97
N ARG A 205 -2.54 11.11 -4.65
CA ARG A 205 -2.04 9.85 -4.09
C ARG A 205 -0.60 9.96 -3.64
N HIS A 206 0.26 10.52 -4.50
CA HIS A 206 1.66 10.71 -4.16
C HIS A 206 1.81 11.58 -2.91
N VAL A 207 1.10 12.72 -2.83
CA VAL A 207 1.13 13.59 -1.65
C VAL A 207 0.65 12.86 -0.40
N ILE A 208 -0.46 12.10 -0.47
CA ILE A 208 -0.98 11.33 0.67
C ILE A 208 0.01 10.25 1.11
N THR A 209 0.52 9.42 0.20
CA THR A 209 1.49 8.36 0.52
C THR A 209 2.79 8.92 1.10
N SER A 210 3.29 10.03 0.54
CA SER A 210 4.46 10.73 1.07
C SER A 210 4.20 11.29 2.47
N THR A 211 3.04 11.90 2.72
CA THR A 211 2.66 12.41 4.05
C THR A 211 2.49 11.28 5.07
N ILE A 212 1.85 10.17 4.71
CA ILE A 212 1.78 8.97 5.58
C ILE A 212 3.20 8.53 5.96
N GLY A 213 4.11 8.51 4.98
CA GLY A 213 5.51 8.16 5.22
C GLY A 213 6.21 9.11 6.17
N ALA A 214 6.03 10.43 6.00
CA ALA A 214 6.56 11.46 6.88
C ALA A 214 6.04 11.31 8.32
N LEU A 215 4.73 11.10 8.50
CA LEU A 215 4.10 10.88 9.79
C LEU A 215 4.66 9.63 10.48
N MET A 216 4.74 8.49 9.78
CA MET A 216 5.32 7.25 10.33
C MET A 216 6.79 7.41 10.75
N ASN A 217 7.56 8.21 10.00
CA ASN A 217 8.97 8.45 10.29
C ASN A 217 9.18 9.43 11.45
N SER A 218 8.24 10.35 11.65
CA SER A 218 8.27 11.31 12.76
C SER A 218 7.94 10.70 14.13
N ILE A 219 7.44 9.46 14.17
CA ILE A 219 7.21 8.74 15.43
C ILE A 219 8.56 8.39 16.07
N PRO A 220 8.80 8.77 17.34
CA PRO A 220 10.00 8.40 18.09
C PRO A 220 10.25 6.88 18.05
N ILE A 221 11.52 6.47 17.98
CA ILE A 221 11.88 5.04 17.90
C ILE A 221 11.33 4.25 19.09
N SER A 222 11.31 4.83 20.29
CA SER A 222 10.79 4.20 21.52
C SER A 222 9.31 3.83 21.43
N ASP A 223 8.54 4.59 20.64
CA ASP A 223 7.07 4.51 20.62
C ASP A 223 6.57 3.97 19.27
N ALA A 224 7.48 3.74 18.31
CA ALA A 224 7.15 3.39 16.94
C ALA A 224 6.39 2.07 16.84
N GLU A 225 6.85 1.04 17.54
CA GLU A 225 6.23 -0.29 17.51
C GLU A 225 4.80 -0.25 18.05
N SER A 226 4.61 0.27 19.26
CA SER A 226 3.29 0.35 19.91
C SER A 226 2.30 1.24 19.15
N THR A 227 2.76 2.38 18.61
CA THR A 227 1.93 3.30 17.83
C THR A 227 1.49 2.68 16.50
N LEU A 228 2.42 2.02 15.80
CA LEU A 228 2.14 1.38 14.54
C LEU A 228 1.28 0.12 14.73
N GLU A 229 1.49 -0.69 15.76
CA GLU A 229 0.64 -1.83 16.08
C GLU A 229 -0.80 -1.40 16.39
N ARG A 230 -0.97 -0.33 17.19
CA ARG A 230 -2.29 0.26 17.46
C ARG A 230 -2.95 0.75 16.18
N THR A 231 -2.21 1.45 15.32
CA THR A 231 -2.71 1.93 14.03
C THR A 231 -3.13 0.76 13.13
N ALA A 232 -2.30 -0.29 13.07
CA ALA A 232 -2.60 -1.50 12.29
C ALA A 232 -3.84 -2.23 12.83
N SER A 233 -4.02 -2.28 14.15
CA SER A 233 -5.21 -2.86 14.80
C SER A 233 -6.48 -2.09 14.46
N GLN A 234 -6.41 -0.76 14.42
CA GLN A 234 -7.52 0.09 13.99
C GLN A 234 -7.86 -0.12 12.50
N LEU A 235 -6.85 -0.31 11.64
CA LEU A 235 -7.08 -0.60 10.22
C LEU A 235 -7.62 -2.01 10.00
N TYR A 236 -7.15 -2.97 10.79
CA TYR A 236 -7.60 -4.35 10.75
C TYR A 236 -9.09 -4.49 11.06
N THR A 237 -9.55 -3.75 12.06
CA THR A 237 -10.99 -3.72 12.44
C THR A 237 -11.86 -2.95 11.45
N TRP A 238 -11.27 -1.97 10.75
CA TRP A 238 -11.97 -1.07 9.83
C TRP A 238 -12.28 -1.69 8.46
N ALA A 239 -11.40 -2.53 7.92
CA ALA A 239 -11.56 -3.13 6.59
C ALA A 239 -11.74 -4.65 6.70
N ARG A 240 -12.94 -5.16 6.39
CA ARG A 240 -13.24 -6.61 6.38
C ARG A 240 -13.23 -7.25 5.00
N ASP A 241 -13.49 -6.46 3.97
CA ASP A 241 -13.49 -6.94 2.58
C ASP A 241 -12.06 -6.99 2.02
N PRO A 242 -11.57 -8.12 1.50
CA PRO A 242 -10.19 -8.25 0.98
C PRO A 242 -9.84 -7.28 -0.14
N ILE A 243 -10.80 -6.89 -0.98
CA ILE A 243 -10.55 -5.91 -2.04
C ILE A 243 -10.23 -4.56 -1.40
N LEU A 244 -11.02 -4.17 -0.41
CA LEU A 244 -10.81 -2.92 0.33
C LEU A 244 -9.55 -2.96 1.21
N GLN A 245 -9.27 -4.10 1.85
CA GLN A 245 -8.02 -4.34 2.59
C GLN A 245 -6.81 -4.17 1.66
N PHE A 246 -6.82 -4.83 0.50
CA PHE A 246 -5.76 -4.73 -0.49
C PHE A 246 -5.58 -3.30 -1.01
N ARG A 247 -6.66 -2.57 -1.29
CA ARG A 247 -6.60 -1.16 -1.71
C ARG A 247 -5.99 -0.27 -0.62
N THR A 248 -6.45 -0.41 0.62
CA THR A 248 -5.92 0.34 1.77
C THR A 248 -4.42 0.10 1.90
N PHE A 249 -4.03 -1.17 1.88
CA PHE A 249 -2.65 -1.59 1.95
C PHE A 249 -1.80 -1.06 0.78
N SER A 250 -2.32 -1.08 -0.45
CA SER A 250 -1.61 -0.66 -1.66
C SER A 250 -1.26 0.83 -1.68
N CYS A 251 -1.92 1.64 -0.85
CA CYS A 251 -1.66 3.06 -0.72
C CYS A 251 -0.57 3.39 0.31
N LEU A 252 -0.14 2.40 1.10
CA LEU A 252 0.86 2.60 2.14
C LEU A 252 2.27 2.74 1.56
N PRO A 253 3.11 3.62 2.12
CA PRO A 253 4.48 3.80 1.68
C PRO A 253 5.34 2.58 2.03
N ALA A 254 6.42 2.36 1.26
CA ALA A 254 7.44 1.34 1.51
C ALA A 254 8.84 1.88 1.22
N TYR A 255 9.11 3.12 1.67
CA TYR A 255 10.36 3.81 1.38
C TYR A 255 11.51 3.39 2.31
N ASN A 256 11.18 2.80 3.46
CA ASN A 256 12.16 2.37 4.45
C ASN A 256 11.70 1.10 5.20
N PRO A 257 12.61 0.44 5.95
CA PRO A 257 12.31 -0.82 6.61
C PRO A 257 11.11 -0.76 7.56
N ARG A 258 10.97 0.33 8.34
CA ARG A 258 9.84 0.52 9.26
C ARG A 258 8.49 0.45 8.52
N GLN A 259 8.40 1.15 7.40
CA GLN A 259 7.19 1.17 6.58
C GLN A 259 6.93 -0.18 5.91
N CYS A 260 7.97 -0.86 5.42
CA CYS A 260 7.86 -2.22 4.88
C CYS A 260 7.37 -3.21 5.93
N THR A 261 7.92 -3.19 7.14
CA THR A 261 7.51 -4.05 8.26
C THR A 261 6.04 -3.83 8.61
N PHE A 262 5.61 -2.59 8.77
CA PHE A 262 4.20 -2.25 9.02
C PHE A 262 3.28 -2.80 7.93
N ARG A 263 3.67 -2.61 6.66
CA ARG A 263 2.96 -3.12 5.48
C ARG A 263 2.85 -4.64 5.50
N ARG A 264 3.94 -5.35 5.81
CA ARG A 264 3.97 -6.81 5.86
C ARG A 264 3.07 -7.37 6.97
N HIS A 265 3.12 -6.80 8.18
CA HIS A 265 2.27 -7.24 9.29
C HIS A 265 0.78 -7.03 9.00
N LEU A 266 0.43 -5.86 8.44
CA LEU A 266 -0.95 -5.57 8.08
C LEU A 266 -1.45 -6.51 6.97
N ALA A 267 -0.62 -6.75 5.94
CA ALA A 267 -0.94 -7.68 4.86
C ALA A 267 -1.10 -9.12 5.37
N LEU A 268 -0.23 -9.56 6.29
CA LEU A 268 -0.31 -10.87 6.91
C LEU A 268 -1.56 -11.01 7.79
N ALA A 269 -1.91 -10.00 8.58
CA ALA A 269 -3.13 -10.00 9.39
C ALA A 269 -4.40 -10.06 8.54
N PHE A 270 -4.46 -9.27 7.45
CA PHE A 270 -5.55 -9.35 6.48
C PHE A 270 -5.61 -10.73 5.80
N PHE A 271 -4.47 -11.23 5.34
CA PHE A 271 -4.40 -12.53 4.69
C PHE A 271 -4.73 -13.67 5.64
N LEU A 272 -4.37 -13.62 6.93
CA LEU A 272 -4.68 -14.66 7.92
C LEU A 272 -6.03 -14.45 8.61
N GLY A 273 -6.64 -13.27 8.48
CA GLY A 273 -7.89 -12.97 9.17
C GLY A 273 -7.73 -13.03 10.68
N SER A 274 -6.54 -12.65 11.17
CA SER A 274 -6.18 -12.72 12.58
C SER A 274 -5.39 -11.48 13.00
N ALA A 275 -5.92 -10.75 13.97
CA ALA A 275 -5.22 -9.61 14.58
C ALA A 275 -3.91 -10.02 15.25
N LYS A 276 -3.74 -11.30 15.63
CA LYS A 276 -2.49 -11.79 16.22
C LYS A 276 -1.29 -11.58 15.29
N ALA A 277 -1.49 -11.66 13.98
CA ALA A 277 -0.39 -11.52 13.02
C ALA A 277 0.17 -10.09 12.90
N LEU A 278 -0.45 -9.11 13.56
CA LEU A 278 0.03 -7.73 13.61
C LEU A 278 1.34 -7.56 14.38
N SER A 279 1.63 -8.47 15.32
CA SER A 279 2.83 -8.40 16.18
C SER A 279 3.66 -9.69 16.21
N ILE A 280 3.26 -10.74 15.49
CA ILE A 280 4.06 -11.98 15.41
C ILE A 280 5.35 -11.72 14.60
N PRO A 281 6.55 -11.98 15.15
CA PRO A 281 7.79 -11.85 14.40
C PRO A 281 7.80 -12.73 13.14
N PHE A 282 8.30 -12.21 12.03
CA PHE A 282 8.36 -12.97 10.75
C PHE A 282 9.25 -14.22 10.80
N THR A 283 10.05 -14.40 11.85
CA THR A 283 10.88 -15.59 12.10
C THR A 283 10.16 -16.67 12.90
N SER A 284 8.91 -16.45 13.31
CA SER A 284 8.14 -17.45 14.06
C SER A 284 7.88 -18.69 13.19
N PRO A 285 8.16 -19.91 13.71
CA PRO A 285 8.04 -21.15 12.93
C PRO A 285 6.59 -21.43 12.50
N ASP A 286 5.62 -21.02 13.31
CA ASP A 286 4.20 -21.29 13.09
C ASP A 286 3.60 -20.46 11.94
N LEU A 287 4.30 -19.43 11.45
CA LEU A 287 3.75 -18.52 10.43
C LEU A 287 3.58 -19.20 9.08
N LEU A 288 4.58 -19.96 8.64
CA LEU A 288 4.51 -20.67 7.37
C LEU A 288 3.40 -21.71 7.41
N ASP A 289 3.32 -22.47 8.50
CA ASP A 289 2.26 -23.46 8.73
C ASP A 289 0.88 -22.82 8.76
N ALA A 290 0.71 -21.66 9.39
CA ALA A 290 -0.55 -20.93 9.40
C ALA A 290 -0.98 -20.48 7.99
N VAL A 291 -0.03 -20.04 7.16
CA VAL A 291 -0.27 -19.65 5.76
C VAL A 291 -0.67 -20.87 4.93
N LEU A 292 0.10 -21.96 5.01
CA LEU A 292 -0.18 -23.21 4.30
C LEU A 292 -1.54 -23.79 4.71
N HIS A 293 -1.79 -23.87 6.02
CA HIS A 293 -3.06 -24.33 6.56
C HIS A 293 -4.24 -23.51 6.04
N ARG A 294 -4.10 -22.17 5.97
CA ARG A 294 -5.17 -21.32 5.42
C ARG A 294 -5.40 -21.57 3.93
N LEU A 295 -4.34 -21.71 3.13
CA LEU A 295 -4.46 -22.01 1.69
C LEU A 295 -5.19 -23.33 1.43
N GLU A 296 -5.04 -24.31 2.32
CA GLU A 296 -5.65 -25.64 2.17
C GLU A 296 -7.06 -25.74 2.74
N THR A 297 -7.36 -25.04 3.83
CA THR A 297 -8.63 -25.20 4.56
C THR A 297 -9.65 -24.09 4.32
N SER A 298 -9.22 -22.89 3.91
CA SER A 298 -10.14 -21.76 3.77
C SER A 298 -11.08 -21.94 2.57
N SER A 299 -12.37 -21.68 2.80
CA SER A 299 -13.37 -21.60 1.74
C SER A 299 -13.10 -20.50 0.71
N ASP A 300 -12.26 -19.49 1.03
CA ASP A 300 -11.85 -18.45 0.08
C ASP A 300 -11.12 -19.04 -1.14
N PHE A 301 -10.53 -20.23 -1.02
CA PHE A 301 -9.75 -20.90 -2.07
C PHE A 301 -10.46 -22.11 -2.69
N VAL A 302 -11.74 -22.29 -2.38
CA VAL A 302 -12.61 -23.30 -3.01
C VAL A 302 -13.46 -22.61 -4.08
N PHE A 303 -13.16 -22.88 -5.35
CA PHE A 303 -13.78 -22.14 -6.46
C PHE A 303 -15.09 -22.77 -6.93
N THR A 304 -16.12 -21.94 -7.02
CA THR A 304 -17.46 -22.27 -7.51
C THR A 304 -17.86 -21.31 -8.65
N HIS A 305 -19.03 -21.52 -9.26
CA HIS A 305 -19.51 -20.63 -10.33
C HIS A 305 -19.76 -19.19 -9.86
N GLY A 306 -19.97 -18.95 -8.56
CA GLY A 306 -20.20 -17.63 -7.98
C GLY A 306 -18.96 -16.99 -7.34
N THR A 307 -17.76 -17.56 -7.55
CA THR A 307 -16.53 -17.03 -6.95
C THR A 307 -16.21 -15.63 -7.46
N ASP A 308 -15.97 -14.71 -6.53
CA ASP A 308 -15.39 -13.41 -6.81
C ASP A 308 -13.86 -13.53 -6.96
N TYR A 309 -13.40 -13.58 -8.20
CA TYR A 309 -11.97 -13.70 -8.51
C TYR A 309 -11.18 -12.40 -8.24
N ALA A 310 -11.84 -11.24 -8.12
CA ALA A 310 -11.18 -10.01 -7.70
C ALA A 310 -10.79 -10.11 -6.20
N ARG A 311 -11.67 -10.68 -5.38
CA ARG A 311 -11.37 -11.01 -3.97
C ARG A 311 -10.19 -11.99 -3.86
N VAL A 312 -10.18 -13.03 -4.68
CA VAL A 312 -9.07 -14.01 -4.71
C VAL A 312 -7.76 -13.31 -5.10
N SER A 313 -7.77 -12.47 -6.13
CA SER A 313 -6.61 -11.69 -6.56
C SER A 313 -6.09 -10.79 -5.43
N ALA A 314 -6.99 -10.12 -4.71
CA ALA A 314 -6.64 -9.29 -3.56
C ALA A 314 -5.93 -10.10 -2.45
N LEU A 315 -6.46 -11.28 -2.10
CA LEU A 315 -5.84 -12.17 -1.10
C LEU A 315 -4.42 -12.60 -1.50
N PHE A 316 -4.20 -12.95 -2.77
CA PHE A 316 -2.86 -13.34 -3.21
C PHE A 316 -1.89 -12.16 -3.29
N ASN A 317 -2.34 -10.95 -3.62
CA ASN A 317 -1.47 -9.76 -3.52
C ASN A 317 -1.13 -9.40 -2.05
N LEU A 318 -2.06 -9.63 -1.11
CA LEU A 318 -1.80 -9.49 0.33
C LEU A 318 -0.75 -10.52 0.78
N LEU A 319 -0.91 -11.79 0.39
CA LEU A 319 0.06 -12.85 0.68
C LEU A 319 1.44 -12.54 0.10
N ASP A 320 1.48 -12.11 -1.17
CA ASP A 320 2.70 -11.72 -1.87
C ASP A 320 3.45 -10.62 -1.10
N THR A 321 2.74 -9.62 -0.59
CA THR A 321 3.40 -8.62 0.26
C THR A 321 3.84 -9.20 1.60
N ALA A 322 2.98 -9.93 2.30
CA ALA A 322 3.30 -10.47 3.63
C ALA A 322 4.62 -11.27 3.62
N ILE A 323 4.80 -12.08 2.58
CA ILE A 323 6.01 -12.88 2.36
C ILE A 323 7.22 -11.98 2.09
N ASP A 324 7.11 -11.03 1.17
CA ASP A 324 8.23 -10.18 0.71
C ASP A 324 9.50 -11.03 0.40
N ALA A 325 10.58 -10.89 1.17
CA ALA A 325 11.82 -11.67 1.05
C ALA A 325 11.82 -13.03 1.78
N GLY A 326 10.70 -13.42 2.41
CA GLY A 326 10.49 -14.66 3.16
C GLY A 326 10.14 -14.45 4.64
N PHE A 327 9.70 -15.54 5.29
CA PHE A 327 9.48 -15.63 6.75
C PHE A 327 10.77 -16.10 7.45
N SER A 328 11.86 -15.35 7.25
CA SER A 328 13.17 -15.61 7.86
C SER A 328 13.97 -14.32 7.90
N ASP A 329 14.86 -14.20 8.89
CA ASP A 329 15.87 -13.16 8.97
C ASP A 329 17.14 -13.51 8.17
N ARG A 330 17.19 -14.71 7.57
CA ARG A 330 18.35 -15.25 6.85
C ARG A 330 19.62 -15.29 7.71
N SER A 331 19.47 -15.38 9.03
CA SER A 331 20.59 -15.47 10.00
C SER A 331 21.53 -16.65 9.72
N PHE A 332 21.05 -17.70 9.04
CA PHE A 332 21.88 -18.81 8.58
C PHE A 332 23.01 -18.40 7.63
N ALA A 333 22.91 -17.27 6.92
CA ALA A 333 23.99 -16.77 6.06
C ALA A 333 25.22 -16.29 6.86
N GLU A 334 25.02 -15.94 8.13
CA GLU A 334 26.06 -15.41 9.03
C GLU A 334 26.50 -16.45 10.08
N ALA A 335 25.96 -17.67 10.03
CA ALA A 335 26.26 -18.69 11.01
C ALA A 335 27.71 -19.19 10.90
N ALA A 336 28.39 -19.27 12.05
CA ALA A 336 29.79 -19.67 12.13
C ALA A 336 30.02 -21.15 11.73
N ASP A 337 29.02 -22.01 12.00
CA ASP A 337 29.03 -23.41 11.59
C ASP A 337 28.31 -23.59 10.24
N GLN A 338 29.08 -23.96 9.22
CA GLN A 338 28.60 -24.16 7.86
C GLN A 338 27.58 -25.31 7.73
N ALA A 339 27.67 -26.34 8.59
CA ALA A 339 26.72 -27.45 8.55
C ALA A 339 25.35 -27.02 9.08
N VAL A 340 25.34 -26.21 10.16
CA VAL A 340 24.12 -25.62 10.73
C VAL A 340 23.51 -24.60 9.76
N ALA A 341 24.34 -23.73 9.19
CA ALA A 341 23.95 -22.77 8.16
C ALA A 341 23.22 -23.46 6.99
N ARG A 342 23.85 -24.53 6.46
CA ARG A 342 23.33 -25.27 5.33
C ARG A 342 22.01 -25.96 5.64
N LYS A 343 21.89 -26.59 6.81
CA LYS A 343 20.65 -27.26 7.23
C LYS A 343 19.50 -26.25 7.38
N ALA A 344 19.74 -25.12 8.05
CA ALA A 344 18.72 -24.08 8.20
C ALA A 344 18.32 -23.45 6.85
N GLU A 345 19.26 -23.28 5.92
CA GLU A 345 18.97 -22.83 4.56
C GLU A 345 18.17 -23.87 3.76
N GLU A 346 18.46 -25.17 3.93
CA GLU A 346 17.71 -26.26 3.30
C GLU A 346 16.26 -26.31 3.81
N GLU A 347 16.04 -26.22 5.12
CA GLU A 347 14.70 -26.15 5.74
C GLU A 347 13.92 -24.91 5.27
N PHE A 348 14.57 -23.74 5.21
CA PHE A 348 13.96 -22.52 4.67
C PHE A 348 13.51 -22.71 3.21
N ASN A 349 14.38 -23.26 2.36
CA ASN A 349 14.06 -23.45 0.95
C ASN A 349 12.97 -24.51 0.72
N GLU A 350 12.94 -25.57 1.53
CA GLU A 350 11.87 -26.56 1.53
C GLU A 350 10.51 -25.91 1.84
N GLY A 351 10.45 -25.06 2.88
CA GLY A 351 9.24 -24.31 3.20
C GLY A 351 8.78 -23.35 2.09
N VAL A 352 9.73 -22.73 1.38
CA VAL A 352 9.43 -21.89 0.20
C VAL A 352 8.89 -22.74 -0.96
N ASP A 353 9.47 -23.91 -1.21
CA ASP A 353 9.03 -24.86 -2.23
C ASP A 353 7.61 -25.39 -1.93
N ASP A 354 7.30 -25.69 -0.66
CA ASP A 354 5.97 -26.11 -0.21
C ASP A 354 4.91 -25.03 -0.43
N LEU A 355 5.25 -23.77 -0.10
CA LEU A 355 4.37 -22.63 -0.33
C LEU A 355 4.12 -22.38 -1.82
N ALA A 356 5.16 -22.44 -2.65
CA ALA A 356 5.00 -22.35 -4.10
C ALA A 356 4.13 -23.49 -4.65
N GLY A 357 4.30 -24.71 -4.11
CA GLY A 357 3.45 -25.86 -4.38
C GLY A 357 1.99 -25.61 -4.02
N ALA A 358 1.71 -25.08 -2.82
CA ALA A 358 0.36 -24.77 -2.36
C ALA A 358 -0.33 -23.72 -3.24
N VAL A 359 0.38 -22.63 -3.60
CA VAL A 359 -0.12 -21.60 -4.52
C VAL A 359 -0.51 -22.22 -5.87
N ARG A 360 0.34 -23.09 -6.45
CA ARG A 360 0.04 -23.77 -7.72
C ARG A 360 -1.14 -24.74 -7.60
N ARG A 361 -1.24 -25.47 -6.48
CA ARG A 361 -2.40 -26.35 -6.22
C ARG A 361 -3.69 -25.55 -6.25
N VAL A 362 -3.76 -24.42 -5.55
CA VAL A 362 -4.93 -23.52 -5.58
C VAL A 362 -5.17 -23.03 -7.01
N MET A 363 -4.16 -22.49 -7.69
CA MET A 363 -4.28 -21.98 -9.06
C MET A 363 -4.84 -23.01 -10.06
N SER A 364 -4.44 -24.28 -9.94
CA SER A 364 -4.89 -25.38 -10.81
C SER A 364 -6.40 -25.64 -10.74
N GLN A 365 -7.06 -25.24 -9.64
CA GLN A 365 -8.50 -25.41 -9.47
C GLN A 365 -9.32 -24.44 -10.34
N ILE A 366 -8.70 -23.34 -10.82
CA ILE A 366 -9.38 -22.35 -11.67
C ILE A 366 -9.49 -22.90 -13.11
N ARG A 367 -10.67 -23.42 -13.45
CA ARG A 367 -11.01 -23.90 -14.80
C ARG A 367 -11.45 -22.74 -15.71
N GLY A 368 -10.99 -22.73 -16.95
CA GLY A 368 -11.34 -21.73 -17.96
C GLY A 368 -10.69 -20.37 -17.67
N SER A 369 -9.47 -20.17 -18.16
CA SER A 369 -8.77 -18.89 -18.15
C SER A 369 -8.50 -18.45 -19.58
N GLY A 370 -8.87 -17.23 -19.92
CA GLY A 370 -8.81 -16.67 -21.26
C GLY A 370 -9.71 -15.43 -21.37
N ILE A 371 -10.08 -15.07 -22.60
CA ILE A 371 -10.86 -13.85 -22.90
C ILE A 371 -12.30 -13.91 -22.33
N GLU A 372 -12.78 -15.09 -21.93
CA GLU A 372 -14.14 -15.31 -21.41
C GLU A 372 -14.39 -14.70 -20.01
N SER A 373 -13.34 -14.40 -19.24
CA SER A 373 -13.48 -13.80 -17.89
C SER A 373 -12.17 -13.17 -17.41
N LEU A 374 -12.00 -11.85 -17.59
CA LEU A 374 -10.80 -11.11 -17.16
C LEU A 374 -10.43 -11.33 -15.68
N PRO A 375 -11.37 -11.31 -14.70
CA PRO A 375 -11.02 -11.48 -13.29
C PRO A 375 -10.35 -12.83 -12.98
N LYS A 376 -10.72 -13.89 -13.71
CA LYS A 376 -10.09 -15.22 -13.59
C LYS A 376 -8.66 -15.20 -14.11
N SER A 377 -8.44 -14.52 -15.25
CA SER A 377 -7.13 -14.38 -15.85
C SER A 377 -6.20 -13.56 -14.94
N GLU A 378 -6.71 -12.49 -14.34
CA GLU A 378 -5.97 -11.67 -13.37
C GLU A 378 -5.59 -12.48 -12.13
N ALA A 379 -6.54 -13.23 -11.55
CA ALA A 379 -6.28 -14.07 -10.38
C ALA A 379 -5.18 -15.11 -10.66
N LYS A 380 -5.22 -15.79 -11.82
CA LYS A 380 -4.15 -16.71 -12.21
C LYS A 380 -2.81 -16.00 -12.37
N SER A 381 -2.79 -14.86 -13.06
CA SER A 381 -1.55 -14.11 -13.28
C SER A 381 -0.89 -13.68 -11.96
N VAL A 382 -1.67 -13.25 -10.97
CA VAL A 382 -1.17 -12.90 -9.64
C VAL A 382 -0.57 -14.13 -8.94
N MET A 383 -1.25 -15.28 -8.99
CA MET A 383 -0.75 -16.54 -8.41
C MET A 383 0.52 -17.05 -9.09
N GLU A 384 0.57 -17.01 -10.42
CA GLU A 384 1.74 -17.41 -11.22
C GLU A 384 2.95 -16.56 -10.87
N ARG A 385 2.75 -15.23 -10.81
CA ARG A 385 3.81 -14.28 -10.43
C ARG A 385 4.32 -14.55 -9.02
N LEU A 386 3.44 -14.80 -8.05
CA LEU A 386 3.84 -15.15 -6.70
C LEU A 386 4.63 -16.46 -6.67
N ALA A 387 4.14 -17.52 -7.31
CA ALA A 387 4.81 -18.82 -7.35
C ALA A 387 6.21 -18.71 -8.00
N TYR A 388 6.32 -17.96 -9.09
CA TYR A 388 7.61 -17.70 -9.73
C TYR A 388 8.56 -16.91 -8.82
N ARG A 389 8.07 -15.85 -8.16
CA ARG A 389 8.88 -15.04 -7.25
C ARG A 389 9.36 -15.84 -6.04
N LEU A 390 8.54 -16.74 -5.52
CA LEU A 390 8.92 -17.66 -4.45
C LEU A 390 10.14 -18.50 -4.86
N GLU A 391 10.07 -19.15 -6.01
CA GLU A 391 11.15 -20.03 -6.50
C GLU A 391 12.41 -19.28 -6.96
N ALA A 392 12.25 -18.07 -7.52
CA ALA A 392 13.34 -17.35 -8.16
C ALA A 392 14.01 -16.27 -7.28
N ALA A 393 13.31 -15.73 -6.27
CA ALA A 393 13.79 -14.59 -5.49
C ALA A 393 13.72 -14.79 -3.96
N VAL A 394 12.73 -15.53 -3.47
CA VAL A 394 12.61 -15.82 -2.03
C VAL A 394 13.51 -16.98 -1.65
N ARG A 395 13.49 -18.06 -2.45
CA ARG A 395 14.43 -19.18 -2.34
C ARG A 395 15.85 -18.67 -2.50
N THR A 396 16.77 -19.09 -1.63
CA THR A 396 18.16 -18.59 -1.62
C THR A 396 19.05 -19.26 -2.66
N LYS A 397 18.73 -20.50 -3.02
CA LYS A 397 19.41 -21.25 -4.07
C LYS A 397 18.49 -21.36 -5.27
N GLU A 398 19.06 -21.47 -6.47
CA GLU A 398 18.27 -21.93 -7.61
C GLU A 398 17.81 -23.36 -7.33
N LYS A 399 16.56 -23.66 -7.69
CA LYS A 399 16.11 -25.05 -7.73
C LYS A 399 17.05 -25.73 -8.70
N SER A 400 17.76 -26.78 -8.27
CA SER A 400 18.62 -27.53 -9.17
C SER A 400 17.75 -27.97 -10.33
N GLY A 401 17.84 -27.25 -11.44
CA GLY A 401 17.09 -27.60 -12.62
C GLY A 401 17.48 -29.02 -12.93
N ARG A 402 16.50 -29.86 -13.29
CA ARG A 402 16.80 -30.78 -14.38
C ARG A 402 17.39 -29.89 -15.46
N SER A 403 18.70 -29.92 -15.61
CA SER A 403 19.37 -29.20 -16.68
C SER A 403 18.61 -29.56 -17.94
N VAL A 404 18.21 -28.56 -18.73
CA VAL A 404 17.61 -28.80 -20.05
C VAL A 404 18.54 -29.69 -20.90
N PHE A 405 19.82 -29.81 -20.51
CA PHE A 405 20.82 -30.73 -21.07
C PHE A 405 20.99 -32.07 -20.33
N ASP A 406 20.48 -32.25 -19.10
CA ASP A 406 20.67 -33.50 -18.33
C ASP A 406 19.76 -34.63 -18.77
N SER A 407 18.62 -34.34 -19.41
CA SER A 407 17.66 -35.39 -19.81
C SER A 407 18.05 -36.17 -21.07
N ALA A 408 19.11 -35.77 -21.78
CA ALA A 408 19.47 -36.39 -23.06
C ALA A 408 20.94 -36.84 -23.19
N VAL A 409 21.84 -36.47 -22.27
CA VAL A 409 23.29 -36.65 -22.49
C VAL A 409 23.92 -37.73 -21.60
N MET A 410 23.39 -38.00 -20.40
CA MET A 410 24.09 -38.84 -19.41
C MET A 410 23.91 -40.36 -19.54
N GLU A 411 22.87 -40.86 -20.23
CA GLU A 411 22.68 -42.31 -20.43
C GLU A 411 23.49 -42.85 -21.62
N GLY A 412 23.68 -42.04 -22.68
CA GLY A 412 24.49 -42.43 -23.84
C GLY A 412 26.00 -42.29 -23.62
N GLU A 413 26.43 -41.26 -22.88
CA GLU A 413 27.87 -40.99 -22.69
C GLU A 413 28.54 -41.97 -21.73
N LYS A 414 27.84 -42.48 -20.70
CA LYS A 414 28.40 -43.52 -19.81
C LYS A 414 28.61 -44.86 -20.53
N GLU A 415 27.73 -45.24 -21.45
CA GLU A 415 27.92 -46.43 -22.29
C GLU A 415 29.01 -46.24 -23.35
N ALA A 416 29.14 -45.04 -23.92
CA ALA A 416 30.19 -44.72 -24.88
C ALA A 416 31.58 -44.65 -24.23
N LEU A 417 31.70 -44.06 -23.04
CA LEU A 417 32.95 -44.00 -22.27
C LEU A 417 33.39 -45.37 -21.75
N SER A 418 32.45 -46.23 -21.32
CA SER A 418 32.78 -47.60 -20.89
C SER A 418 33.21 -48.50 -22.06
N ARG A 419 32.65 -48.31 -23.26
CA ARG A 419 33.14 -48.95 -24.49
C ARG A 419 34.49 -48.40 -24.95
N TRP A 420 34.75 -47.10 -24.77
CA TRP A 420 36.01 -46.46 -25.17
C TRP A 420 37.17 -46.77 -24.22
N LEU A 421 36.90 -46.90 -22.92
CA LEU A 421 37.92 -47.20 -21.90
C LEU A 421 38.32 -48.68 -21.84
N GLY A 422 37.70 -49.56 -22.64
CA GLY A 422 38.17 -50.93 -22.82
C GLY A 422 38.19 -51.78 -21.54
N ILE A 423 37.42 -51.43 -20.51
CA ILE A 423 37.30 -52.22 -19.28
C ILE A 423 36.17 -53.24 -19.50
N GLY A 424 36.39 -54.16 -20.42
CA GLY A 424 35.51 -55.29 -20.73
C GLY A 424 36.32 -56.57 -20.65
N GLY A 425 36.10 -57.33 -19.58
CA GLY A 425 36.95 -58.45 -19.15
C GLY A 425 37.24 -59.49 -20.23
N ALA A 426 38.51 -59.91 -20.26
CA ALA A 426 38.92 -61.15 -20.88
C ALA A 426 38.23 -62.32 -20.18
N LYS A 427 37.38 -63.04 -20.92
CA LYS A 427 37.02 -64.42 -20.60
C LYS A 427 37.93 -65.34 -21.41
N ASP A 428 38.60 -66.23 -20.71
CA ASP A 428 39.30 -67.38 -21.27
C ASP A 428 38.38 -68.21 -22.19
N PRO A 429 38.90 -68.80 -23.28
CA PRO A 429 38.16 -69.73 -24.11
C PRO A 429 38.28 -71.16 -23.56
N ALA A 430 37.15 -71.81 -23.33
CA ALA A 430 37.09 -73.26 -23.20
C ALA A 430 36.57 -73.86 -24.51
N GLY A 431 37.38 -74.76 -25.11
CA GLY A 431 36.92 -75.82 -26.02
C GLY A 431 36.83 -75.47 -27.50
N LEU A 432 37.89 -75.75 -28.27
CA LEU A 432 38.09 -77.04 -28.97
C LEU A 432 39.52 -77.10 -29.52
#